data_AF-A0AAV0IHX8-F1
#
_entry.id   AF-A0AAV0IHX8-F1
#
_cell.length_a   1.000
_cell.length_b   1.000
_cell.length_c   1.000
_cell.angle_alpha   90.00
_cell.angle_beta   90.00
_cell.angle_gamma   90.00
#
_symmetry.space_group_name_H-M   'P 1'
#
loop_
_entity.id
_entity.type
_entity.pdbx_description
1 polymer ?
#
loop_
_entity_poly.entity_id
_entity_poly.type
_entity_poly.pdbx_seq_one_letter_code
_entity_poly.pdbx_strand_id
1 'polypeptide(L)'
;MEEKECFPNVVTYTAMIDGFGKLGRVDKCLWLFQKMTSKGCAPNFVTYKVLINHCSAAGYLDEALKLLQEMKETHWPRHVAGYRKVIEGFSRDFIASLGLLDELSEKESVPVAPVYRVLIDNFTKAGKLDIALELYKEVSPILSSSDANRIMYVSLIESLSLANKVDMAYELYADMIGKGIVPQLSTFAHLIKGLLRLNKWDEALHLLDGICQMVCFWAFLTLNVP
;
A
#
# COMPACT_ATOMS: atom_id res chain seq x y z
N MET A 1 -39.78 17.92 -22.36
CA MET A 1 -38.59 17.78 -21.52
C MET A 1 -37.54 17.12 -22.39
N GLU A 2 -36.53 17.86 -22.80
CA GLU A 2 -35.42 17.30 -23.57
C GLU A 2 -34.67 16.32 -22.66
N GLU A 3 -34.65 15.03 -23.02
CA GLU A 3 -33.70 14.07 -22.44
C GLU A 3 -32.30 14.54 -22.80
N LYS A 4 -31.66 15.31 -21.92
CA LYS A 4 -30.22 15.52 -22.00
C LYS A 4 -29.58 14.17 -21.72
N GLU A 5 -29.06 13.52 -22.76
CA GLU A 5 -28.19 12.36 -22.65
C GLU A 5 -26.94 12.76 -21.83
N CYS A 6 -27.03 12.60 -20.51
CA CYS A 6 -25.90 12.81 -19.63
C CYS A 6 -25.02 11.55 -19.69
N PHE A 7 -23.95 11.61 -20.48
CA PHE A 7 -22.99 10.51 -20.55
C PHE A 7 -22.22 10.42 -19.23
N PRO A 8 -22.19 9.23 -18.57
CA PRO A 8 -21.38 9.05 -17.37
C PRO A 8 -19.90 9.35 -17.65
N ASN A 9 -19.28 10.15 -16.78
CA ASN A 9 -17.87 10.50 -16.88
C ASN A 9 -17.02 9.66 -15.91
N VAL A 10 -15.71 9.95 -15.85
CA VAL A 10 -14.75 9.23 -14.99
C VAL A 10 -15.17 9.20 -13.52
N VAL A 11 -15.75 10.30 -13.02
CA VAL A 11 -16.23 10.43 -11.63
C VAL A 11 -17.45 9.54 -11.43
N THR A 12 -18.42 9.58 -12.34
CA THR A 12 -19.64 8.74 -12.26
C THR A 12 -19.30 7.26 -12.30
N TYR A 13 -18.44 6.82 -13.23
CA TYR A 13 -18.03 5.42 -13.30
C TYR A 13 -17.29 4.98 -12.05
N THR A 14 -16.33 5.78 -11.57
CA THR A 14 -15.56 5.46 -10.37
C THR A 14 -16.45 5.34 -9.14
N ALA A 15 -17.43 6.24 -8.97
CA ALA A 15 -18.39 6.17 -7.87
C ALA A 15 -19.29 4.93 -7.95
N MET A 16 -19.77 4.56 -9.13
CA MET A 16 -20.56 3.33 -9.32
C MET A 16 -19.72 2.08 -9.02
N ILE A 17 -18.49 2.03 -9.51
CA ILE A 17 -17.54 0.95 -9.23
C ILE A 17 -17.30 0.83 -7.73
N ASP A 18 -17.00 1.94 -7.04
CA ASP A 18 -16.79 1.92 -5.59
C ASP A 18 -18.05 1.46 -4.82
N GLY A 19 -19.23 1.94 -5.23
CA GLY A 19 -20.50 1.54 -4.65
C GLY A 19 -20.77 0.04 -4.78
N PHE A 20 -20.54 -0.55 -5.96
CA PHE A 20 -20.68 -2.00 -6.12
C PHE A 20 -19.59 -2.79 -5.40
N GLY A 21 -18.37 -2.26 -5.35
CA GLY A 21 -17.24 -2.87 -4.66
C GLY A 21 -17.48 -2.98 -3.15
N LYS A 22 -18.05 -1.93 -2.53
CA LYS A 22 -18.48 -1.94 -1.12
C LYS A 22 -19.55 -2.99 -0.81
N LEU A 23 -20.33 -3.41 -1.82
CA LEU A 23 -21.30 -4.51 -1.71
C LEU A 23 -20.66 -5.88 -2.01
N GLY A 24 -19.34 -5.95 -2.22
CA GLY A 24 -18.63 -7.17 -2.60
C GLY A 24 -18.88 -7.64 -4.04
N ARG A 25 -19.53 -6.80 -4.88
CA ARG A 25 -19.97 -7.20 -6.22
C ARG A 25 -18.92 -6.85 -7.27
N VAL A 26 -17.76 -7.51 -7.16
CA VAL A 26 -16.56 -7.30 -8.00
C VAL A 26 -16.82 -7.62 -9.47
N ASP A 27 -17.70 -8.58 -9.76
CA ASP A 27 -18.24 -8.87 -11.10
C ASP A 27 -18.75 -7.59 -11.80
N LYS A 28 -19.55 -6.80 -11.09
CA LYS A 28 -20.09 -5.55 -11.64
C LYS A 28 -19.06 -4.44 -11.69
N CYS A 29 -18.10 -4.40 -10.76
CA CYS A 29 -16.99 -3.45 -10.81
C CYS A 29 -16.19 -3.61 -12.11
N LEU A 30 -15.79 -4.84 -12.43
CA LEU A 30 -15.02 -5.16 -13.64
C LEU A 30 -15.84 -4.92 -14.91
N TRP A 31 -17.14 -5.25 -14.91
CA TRP A 31 -18.03 -4.93 -16.02
C TRP A 31 -18.16 -3.42 -16.26
N LEU A 32 -18.31 -2.62 -15.20
CA LEU A 32 -18.37 -1.17 -15.30
C LEU A 32 -17.06 -0.57 -15.81
N PHE A 33 -15.92 -1.11 -15.38
CA PHE A 33 -14.60 -0.73 -15.89
C PHE A 33 -14.48 -0.99 -17.40
N GLN A 34 -14.86 -2.19 -17.86
CA GLN A 34 -14.86 -2.50 -19.30
C GLN A 34 -15.80 -1.58 -20.09
N LYS A 35 -17.00 -1.31 -19.56
CA LYS A 35 -17.99 -0.43 -20.17
C LYS A 35 -17.52 1.03 -20.26
N MET A 36 -16.79 1.49 -19.25
CA MET A 36 -16.15 2.80 -19.22
C MET A 36 -15.14 2.93 -20.35
N THR A 37 -14.23 1.95 -20.49
CA THR A 37 -13.22 1.91 -21.55
C THR A 37 -13.85 1.78 -22.94
N SER A 38 -14.86 0.91 -23.12
CA SER A 38 -15.53 0.73 -24.42
C SER A 38 -16.28 1.97 -24.91
N LYS A 39 -16.65 2.87 -23.98
CA LYS A 39 -17.30 4.15 -24.28
C LYS A 39 -16.30 5.29 -24.44
N GLY A 40 -14.99 5.00 -24.48
CA GLY A 40 -13.94 6.01 -24.62
C GLY A 40 -13.72 6.87 -23.38
N CYS A 41 -14.30 6.49 -22.24
CA CYS A 41 -14.05 7.17 -20.97
C CYS A 41 -12.80 6.54 -20.33
N ALA A 42 -11.67 7.23 -20.38
CA ALA A 42 -10.40 6.68 -19.88
C ALA A 42 -10.41 6.56 -18.35
N PRO A 43 -10.09 5.39 -17.77
CA PRO A 43 -9.92 5.24 -16.33
C PRO A 43 -8.71 6.04 -15.84
N ASN A 44 -8.82 6.67 -14.68
CA ASN A 44 -7.72 7.39 -14.05
C ASN A 44 -7.14 6.59 -12.87
N PHE A 45 -6.13 7.16 -12.22
CA PHE A 45 -5.49 6.56 -11.04
C PHE A 45 -6.51 6.16 -9.94
N VAL A 46 -7.50 7.02 -9.67
CA VAL A 46 -8.53 6.76 -8.66
C VAL A 46 -9.36 5.54 -9.04
N THR A 47 -9.77 5.43 -10.31
CA THR A 47 -10.51 4.27 -10.83
C THR A 47 -9.73 2.96 -10.60
N TYR A 48 -8.44 2.93 -10.97
CA TYR A 48 -7.60 1.75 -10.77
C TYR A 48 -7.42 1.41 -9.28
N LYS A 49 -7.14 2.41 -8.43
CA LYS A 49 -7.01 2.23 -6.98
C LYS A 49 -8.25 1.58 -6.37
N VAL A 50 -9.44 2.10 -6.71
CA VAL A 50 -10.72 1.57 -6.23
C VAL A 50 -10.91 0.12 -6.68
N LEU A 51 -10.67 -0.17 -7.96
CA LEU A 51 -10.80 -1.54 -8.49
C LEU A 51 -9.84 -2.52 -7.83
N ILE A 52 -8.55 -2.15 -7.72
CA ILE A 52 -7.52 -2.98 -7.11
C ILE A 52 -7.87 -3.26 -5.65
N ASN A 53 -8.32 -2.25 -4.89
CA ASN A 53 -8.73 -2.44 -3.50
C ASN A 53 -9.88 -3.43 -3.37
N HIS A 54 -10.93 -3.28 -4.18
CA HIS A 54 -12.10 -4.16 -4.13
C HIS A 54 -11.78 -5.58 -4.61
N CYS A 55 -10.98 -5.73 -5.68
CA CYS A 55 -10.51 -7.04 -6.15
C CYS A 55 -9.67 -7.74 -5.07
N SER A 56 -8.74 -7.01 -4.45
CA SER A 56 -7.88 -7.56 -3.40
C SER A 56 -8.67 -7.98 -2.16
N ALA A 57 -9.60 -7.14 -1.71
CA ALA A 57 -10.45 -7.44 -0.55
C ALA A 57 -11.37 -8.65 -0.78
N ALA A 58 -11.77 -8.90 -2.03
CA ALA A 58 -12.58 -10.06 -2.42
C ALA A 58 -11.76 -11.28 -2.84
N GLY A 59 -10.42 -11.22 -2.80
CA GLY A 59 -9.53 -12.34 -3.15
C GLY A 59 -9.25 -12.53 -4.64
N TYR A 60 -9.70 -11.63 -5.51
CA TYR A 60 -9.41 -11.61 -6.95
C TYR A 60 -8.01 -11.04 -7.22
N LEU A 61 -6.99 -11.74 -6.73
CA LEU A 61 -5.61 -11.24 -6.69
C LEU A 61 -4.96 -11.17 -8.08
N ASP A 62 -5.32 -12.07 -8.99
CA ASP A 62 -4.75 -12.11 -10.34
C ASP A 62 -5.31 -10.94 -11.17
N GLU A 63 -6.60 -10.62 -11.03
CA GLU A 63 -7.21 -9.42 -11.60
C GLU A 63 -6.60 -8.14 -11.00
N ALA A 64 -6.37 -8.12 -9.69
CA ALA A 64 -5.77 -6.97 -9.03
C ALA A 64 -4.35 -6.69 -9.55
N LEU A 65 -3.53 -7.73 -9.80
CA LEU A 65 -2.21 -7.59 -10.43
C LEU A 65 -2.31 -7.12 -11.89
N LYS A 66 -3.23 -7.69 -12.66
CA LYS A 66 -3.45 -7.26 -14.05
C LYS A 66 -3.80 -5.78 -14.12
N LEU A 67 -4.69 -5.32 -13.25
CA LEU A 67 -5.07 -3.91 -13.13
C LEU A 67 -3.89 -3.02 -12.70
N LEU A 68 -3.04 -3.50 -11.78
CA LEU A 68 -1.82 -2.79 -11.41
C LEU A 68 -0.88 -2.65 -12.61
N GLN A 69 -0.69 -3.72 -13.39
CA GLN A 69 0.17 -3.72 -14.57
C GLN A 69 -0.37 -2.78 -15.66
N GLU A 70 -1.67 -2.84 -15.93
CA GLU A 70 -2.34 -1.93 -16.86
C GLU A 70 -2.20 -0.46 -16.41
N MET A 71 -2.35 -0.19 -15.11
CA MET A 71 -2.11 1.15 -14.54
C MET A 71 -0.66 1.62 -14.73
N LYS A 72 0.34 0.73 -14.58
CA LYS A 72 1.76 1.06 -14.79
C LYS A 72 2.04 1.43 -16.25
N GLU A 73 1.57 0.60 -17.17
CA GLU A 73 1.78 0.78 -18.61
C GLU A 73 1.11 2.04 -19.14
N THR A 74 -0.08 2.34 -18.62
CA THR A 74 -0.85 3.48 -19.09
C THR A 74 -0.48 4.79 -18.36
N HIS A 75 0.00 4.76 -17.10
CA HIS A 75 0.03 5.99 -16.27
C HIS A 75 1.10 6.16 -15.16
N TRP A 76 2.10 5.28 -14.95
CA TRP A 76 3.09 5.49 -13.85
C TRP A 76 4.55 5.75 -14.30
N PRO A 77 5.22 6.83 -13.87
CA PRO A 77 4.76 8.20 -13.64
C PRO A 77 5.16 9.08 -14.83
N ARG A 78 4.34 9.13 -15.89
CA ARG A 78 4.55 10.04 -17.03
C ARG A 78 3.72 11.33 -16.96
N HIS A 79 2.83 11.46 -15.99
CA HIS A 79 1.89 12.58 -15.89
C HIS A 79 2.14 13.58 -14.74
N VAL A 80 3.12 13.35 -13.86
CA VAL A 80 3.46 14.32 -12.79
C VAL A 80 3.98 15.64 -13.36
N ALA A 81 4.79 15.58 -14.44
CA ALA A 81 5.31 16.78 -15.09
C ALA A 81 4.24 17.55 -15.88
N GLY A 82 3.25 16.86 -16.44
CA GLY A 82 2.15 17.46 -17.18
C GLY A 82 1.11 18.13 -16.27
N TYR A 83 0.77 17.49 -15.15
CA TYR A 83 -0.16 18.05 -14.18
C TYR A 83 0.45 19.19 -13.38
N ARG A 84 1.74 19.17 -13.00
CA ARG A 84 2.36 20.30 -12.28
C ARG A 84 2.13 21.65 -12.98
N LYS A 85 2.42 21.71 -14.29
CA LYS A 85 2.28 22.95 -15.08
C LYS A 85 0.83 23.38 -15.28
N VAL A 86 -0.09 22.42 -15.30
CA VAL A 86 -1.53 22.64 -15.45
C VAL A 86 -2.18 23.02 -14.11
N ILE A 87 -1.74 22.41 -13.01
CA ILE A 87 -2.15 22.65 -11.62
C ILE A 87 -1.64 24.01 -11.13
N GLU A 88 -0.39 24.39 -11.46
CA GLU A 88 0.15 25.73 -11.20
C GLU A 88 -0.70 26.84 -11.87
N GLY A 89 -1.46 26.51 -12.93
CA GLY A 89 -2.35 27.44 -13.64
C GLY A 89 -3.80 27.46 -13.15
N PHE A 90 -4.24 26.54 -12.28
CA PHE A 90 -5.63 26.45 -11.83
C PHE A 90 -5.82 27.00 -10.41
N SER A 91 -6.98 27.63 -10.16
CA SER A 91 -7.33 28.08 -8.82
C SER A 91 -7.62 26.92 -7.89
N ARG A 92 -7.30 27.09 -6.61
CA ARG A 92 -7.53 26.09 -5.56
C ARG A 92 -8.99 25.61 -5.52
N ASP A 93 -9.95 26.51 -5.70
CA ASP A 93 -11.38 26.19 -5.71
C ASP A 93 -11.79 25.32 -6.91
N PHE A 94 -11.14 25.50 -8.07
CA PHE A 94 -11.35 24.65 -9.23
C PHE A 94 -10.85 23.22 -8.98
N ILE A 95 -9.66 23.08 -8.39
CA ILE A 95 -9.09 21.79 -7.99
C ILE A 95 -9.97 21.11 -6.92
N ALA A 96 -10.56 21.90 -6.00
CA ALA A 96 -11.50 21.44 -4.99
C ALA A 96 -12.77 20.84 -5.62
N SER A 97 -13.33 21.55 -6.61
CA SER A 97 -14.57 21.13 -7.27
C SER A 97 -14.42 19.85 -8.11
N LEU A 98 -13.19 19.52 -8.51
CA LEU A 98 -12.85 18.24 -9.15
C LEU A 98 -12.58 17.11 -8.15
N GLY A 99 -12.59 17.39 -6.84
CA GLY A 99 -12.27 16.42 -5.79
C GLY A 99 -10.78 16.06 -5.71
N LEU A 100 -9.90 16.87 -6.32
CA LEU A 100 -8.46 16.59 -6.42
C LEU A 100 -7.64 17.20 -5.28
N LEU A 101 -8.22 18.07 -4.44
CA LEU A 101 -7.49 18.71 -3.34
C LEU A 101 -7.14 17.76 -2.19
N ASP A 102 -8.00 16.78 -1.88
CA ASP A 102 -7.76 15.81 -0.80
C ASP A 102 -6.62 14.83 -1.15
N GLU A 103 -6.27 14.72 -2.43
CA GLU A 103 -5.21 13.84 -2.94
C GLU A 103 -3.85 14.55 -3.13
N LEU A 104 -3.78 15.86 -2.88
CA LEU A 104 -2.65 16.72 -3.20
C LEU A 104 -2.13 17.51 -1.98
N SER A 105 -2.05 16.88 -0.79
CA SER A 105 -1.25 17.48 0.28
C SER A 105 0.23 17.50 -0.15
N GLU A 106 0.87 18.67 -0.05
CA GLU A 106 2.23 18.98 -0.56
C GLU A 106 3.38 18.09 -0.04
N LYS A 107 3.10 17.06 0.77
CA LYS A 107 4.13 16.17 1.35
C LYS A 107 3.89 14.67 1.20
N GLU A 108 2.77 14.24 0.62
CA GLU A 108 2.61 12.83 0.26
C GLU A 108 2.93 12.64 -1.22
N SER A 109 3.99 11.88 -1.53
CA SER A 109 4.18 11.37 -2.88
C SER A 109 2.90 10.60 -3.25
N VAL A 110 2.35 10.90 -4.44
CA VAL A 110 1.23 10.24 -5.13
C VAL A 110 0.76 8.93 -4.47
N PRO A 111 -0.55 8.74 -4.18
CA PRO A 111 -1.07 7.68 -3.27
C PRO A 111 -0.98 6.23 -3.82
N VAL A 112 0.22 5.81 -4.19
CA VAL A 112 0.60 4.47 -4.66
C VAL A 112 1.03 3.57 -3.51
N ALA A 113 1.61 4.14 -2.44
CA ALA A 113 1.94 3.37 -1.23
C ALA A 113 0.71 2.62 -0.66
N PRO A 114 -0.50 3.23 -0.59
CA PRO A 114 -1.71 2.50 -0.18
C PRO A 114 -2.07 1.32 -1.08
N VAL A 115 -1.90 1.42 -2.40
CA VAL A 115 -2.22 0.34 -3.35
C VAL A 115 -1.27 -0.84 -3.16
N TYR A 116 0.03 -0.58 -3.15
CA TYR A 116 1.04 -1.62 -2.88
C TYR A 116 0.84 -2.24 -1.50
N ARG A 117 0.50 -1.43 -0.48
CA ARG A 117 0.21 -1.94 0.86
C ARG A 117 -0.94 -2.94 0.84
N VAL A 118 -2.05 -2.61 0.19
CA VAL A 118 -3.22 -3.50 0.10
C VAL A 118 -2.86 -4.78 -0.63
N LEU A 119 -2.14 -4.70 -1.75
CA LEU A 119 -1.72 -5.89 -2.48
C LEU A 119 -0.75 -6.76 -1.66
N ILE A 120 0.30 -6.16 -1.08
CA ILE A 120 1.27 -6.86 -0.23
C ILE A 120 0.54 -7.56 0.91
N ASP A 121 -0.33 -6.88 1.66
CA ASP A 121 -1.07 -7.47 2.77
C ASP A 121 -1.96 -8.65 2.32
N ASN A 122 -2.65 -8.52 1.18
CA ASN A 122 -3.51 -9.59 0.67
C ASN A 122 -2.73 -10.79 0.13
N PHE A 123 -1.63 -10.58 -0.61
CA PHE A 123 -0.74 -11.67 -1.05
C PHE A 123 -0.07 -12.36 0.14
N THR A 124 0.27 -11.59 1.16
CA THR A 124 0.82 -12.07 2.44
C THR A 124 -0.18 -12.97 3.16
N LYS A 125 -1.44 -12.55 3.27
CA LYS A 125 -2.54 -13.35 3.85
C LYS A 125 -2.86 -14.60 3.02
N ALA A 126 -2.70 -14.53 1.70
CA ALA A 126 -2.88 -15.66 0.80
C ALA A 126 -1.67 -16.64 0.80
N GLY A 127 -0.61 -16.38 1.56
CA GLY A 127 0.61 -17.20 1.60
C GLY A 127 1.47 -17.11 0.35
N LYS A 128 1.11 -16.27 -0.63
CA LYS A 128 1.86 -15.99 -1.87
C LYS A 128 3.00 -14.99 -1.58
N LEU A 129 3.90 -15.37 -0.68
CA LEU A 129 4.95 -14.51 -0.13
C LEU A 129 5.94 -14.00 -1.20
N ASP A 130 6.17 -14.80 -2.23
CA ASP A 130 7.14 -14.53 -3.29
C ASP A 130 6.73 -13.26 -4.06
N ILE A 131 5.45 -13.16 -4.42
CA ILE A 131 4.84 -12.01 -5.08
C ILE A 131 4.79 -10.80 -4.13
N ALA A 132 4.43 -11.00 -2.87
CA ALA A 132 4.39 -9.93 -1.88
C ALA A 132 5.76 -9.25 -1.70
N LEU A 133 6.84 -10.03 -1.70
CA LEU A 133 8.21 -9.53 -1.62
C LEU A 133 8.66 -8.84 -2.90
N GLU A 134 8.26 -9.33 -4.07
CA GLU A 134 8.54 -8.67 -5.35
C GLU A 134 7.88 -7.28 -5.41
N LEU A 135 6.60 -7.20 -5.04
CA LEU A 135 5.88 -5.92 -4.93
C LEU A 135 6.53 -4.97 -3.92
N TYR A 136 7.04 -5.48 -2.80
CA TYR A 136 7.76 -4.68 -1.83
C TYR A 136 9.07 -4.13 -2.40
N LYS A 137 9.87 -4.98 -3.05
CA LYS A 137 11.15 -4.57 -3.68
C LYS A 137 10.94 -3.48 -4.72
N GLU A 138 9.84 -3.56 -5.47
CA GLU A 138 9.47 -2.56 -6.47
C GLU A 138 9.12 -1.20 -5.84
N VAL A 139 8.34 -1.19 -4.74
CA VAL A 139 7.89 0.06 -4.10
C VAL A 139 8.92 0.66 -3.14
N SER A 140 9.83 -0.17 -2.60
CA SER A 140 10.83 0.21 -1.59
C SER A 140 11.65 1.47 -1.94
N PRO A 141 12.18 1.66 -3.17
CA PRO A 141 12.94 2.87 -3.52
C PRO A 141 12.10 4.14 -3.54
N ILE A 142 10.77 4.02 -3.70
CA ILE A 142 9.83 5.14 -3.79
C ILE A 142 9.43 5.62 -2.39
N LEU A 143 9.42 4.72 -1.42
CA LEU A 143 9.01 4.98 -0.06
C LEU A 143 10.21 5.49 0.76
N SER A 144 10.46 6.81 0.73
CA SER A 144 11.23 7.45 1.80
C SER A 144 10.57 7.16 3.15
N SER A 145 11.33 7.29 4.27
CA SER A 145 11.05 6.89 5.67
C SER A 145 9.64 7.20 6.23
N SER A 146 8.61 6.66 5.60
CA SER A 146 7.20 6.95 5.82
C SER A 146 6.59 5.84 6.67
N ASP A 147 5.57 6.21 7.44
CA ASP A 147 4.75 5.28 8.21
C ASP A 147 4.18 4.14 7.36
N ALA A 148 3.91 4.39 6.07
CA ALA A 148 3.46 3.36 5.14
C ALA A 148 4.52 2.27 4.90
N ASN A 149 5.80 2.66 4.81
CA ASN A 149 6.91 1.73 4.64
C ASN A 149 7.03 0.82 5.89
N ARG A 150 6.91 1.42 7.09
CA ARG A 150 6.92 0.69 8.36
C ARG A 150 5.83 -0.38 8.43
N ILE A 151 4.59 -0.06 8.03
CA ILE A 151 3.48 -1.02 8.09
C ILE A 151 3.71 -2.22 7.16
N MET A 152 4.28 -1.98 5.96
CA MET A 152 4.61 -3.07 5.02
C MET A 152 5.66 -4.02 5.61
N TYR A 153 6.73 -3.48 6.23
CA TYR A 153 7.73 -4.31 6.92
C TYR A 153 7.10 -5.18 8.00
N VAL A 154 6.26 -4.62 8.87
CA VAL A 154 5.64 -5.37 9.97
C VAL A 154 4.80 -6.53 9.43
N SER A 155 3.98 -6.29 8.40
CA SER A 155 3.13 -7.31 7.78
C SER A 155 3.96 -8.44 7.12
N LEU A 156 5.01 -8.08 6.38
CA LEU A 156 5.90 -9.06 5.74
C LEU A 156 6.70 -9.87 6.77
N ILE A 157 7.26 -9.22 7.80
CA ILE A 157 8.03 -9.88 8.87
C ILE A 157 7.13 -10.85 9.65
N GLU A 158 5.91 -10.45 9.99
CA GLU A 158 4.92 -11.32 10.62
C GLU A 158 4.71 -12.59 9.79
N SER A 159 4.39 -12.43 8.51
CA SER A 159 4.03 -13.58 7.68
C SER A 159 5.20 -14.48 7.34
N LEU A 160 6.40 -13.93 7.11
CA LEU A 160 7.62 -14.72 6.95
C LEU A 160 7.93 -15.52 8.21
N SER A 161 7.76 -14.92 9.38
CA SER A 161 7.93 -15.61 10.66
C SER A 161 6.90 -16.72 10.86
N LEU A 162 5.64 -16.48 10.46
CA LEU A 162 4.58 -17.50 10.51
C LEU A 162 4.83 -18.65 9.52
N ALA A 163 5.45 -18.37 8.38
CA ALA A 163 5.82 -19.34 7.35
C ALA A 163 7.18 -20.03 7.62
N ASN A 164 7.77 -19.85 8.80
CA ASN A 164 9.08 -20.38 9.19
C ASN A 164 10.24 -19.94 8.27
N LYS A 165 10.07 -18.86 7.49
CA LYS A 165 11.11 -18.24 6.65
C LYS A 165 11.85 -17.16 7.45
N VAL A 166 12.36 -17.53 8.63
CA VAL A 166 12.88 -16.56 9.62
C VAL A 166 14.11 -15.80 9.12
N ASP A 167 14.96 -16.43 8.31
CA ASP A 167 16.16 -15.77 7.76
C ASP A 167 15.77 -14.56 6.88
N MET A 168 14.75 -14.71 6.03
CA MET A 168 14.20 -13.61 5.22
C MET A 168 13.53 -12.52 6.06
N ALA A 169 12.90 -12.91 7.19
CA ALA A 169 12.30 -11.94 8.11
C ALA A 169 13.39 -11.08 8.77
N TYR A 170 14.54 -11.67 9.09
CA TYR A 170 15.71 -10.94 9.60
C TYR A 170 16.35 -10.01 8.56
N GLU A 171 16.43 -10.43 7.30
CA GLU A 171 16.89 -9.55 6.22
C GLU A 171 16.02 -8.30 6.10
N LEU A 172 14.69 -8.44 6.14
CA LEU A 172 13.77 -7.31 6.13
C LEU A 172 13.89 -6.45 7.39
N TYR A 173 14.09 -7.06 8.56
CA TYR A 173 14.34 -6.32 9.79
C TYR A 173 15.65 -5.50 9.70
N ALA A 174 16.72 -6.07 9.17
CA ALA A 174 17.99 -5.37 9.00
C ALA A 174 17.87 -4.22 8.00
N ASP A 175 17.15 -4.41 6.88
CA ASP A 175 16.85 -3.37 5.89
C ASP A 175 16.01 -2.22 6.51
N MET A 176 15.04 -2.57 7.36
CA MET A 176 14.23 -1.60 8.10
C MET A 176 15.10 -0.70 9.00
N ILE A 177 16.02 -1.29 9.77
CA ILE A 177 16.98 -0.55 10.61
C ILE A 177 17.93 0.28 9.75
N GLY A 178 18.46 -0.29 8.67
CA GLY A 178 19.38 0.38 7.74
C GLY A 178 18.78 1.64 7.10
N LYS A 179 17.45 1.67 6.91
CA LYS A 179 16.70 2.84 6.44
C LYS A 179 16.28 3.81 7.55
N GLY A 180 16.72 3.59 8.79
CA GLY A 180 16.40 4.43 9.94
C GLY A 180 14.95 4.33 10.40
N ILE A 181 14.23 3.26 10.03
CA ILE A 181 12.84 3.04 10.44
C ILE A 181 12.86 2.31 11.78
N VAL A 182 12.27 2.93 12.80
CA VAL A 182 12.22 2.36 14.16
C VAL A 182 11.25 1.18 14.23
N PRO A 183 11.69 -0.03 14.63
CA PRO A 183 10.81 -1.19 14.80
C PRO A 183 9.82 -1.03 15.94
N GLN A 184 8.64 -1.63 15.78
CA GLN A 184 7.66 -1.71 16.86
C GLN A 184 7.88 -2.99 17.67
N LEU A 185 7.36 -3.00 18.91
CA LEU A 185 7.38 -4.19 19.77
C LEU A 185 6.75 -5.42 19.06
N SER A 186 5.72 -5.20 18.25
CA SER A 186 5.10 -6.24 17.41
C SER A 186 6.10 -6.89 16.45
N THR A 187 6.98 -6.11 15.80
CA THR A 187 8.02 -6.62 14.91
C THR A 187 8.91 -7.64 15.62
N PHE A 188 9.36 -7.30 16.83
CA PHE A 188 10.18 -8.21 17.64
C PHE A 188 9.41 -9.46 18.06
N ALA A 189 8.15 -9.29 18.50
CA ALA A 189 7.30 -10.41 18.89
C ALA A 189 7.12 -11.42 17.74
N HIS A 190 6.95 -10.93 16.51
CA HIS A 190 6.87 -11.78 15.32
C HIS A 190 8.16 -12.57 15.07
N LEU A 191 9.32 -11.90 15.11
CA LEU A 191 10.62 -12.56 14.92
C LEU A 191 10.89 -13.61 15.99
N ILE A 192 10.67 -13.28 17.27
CA ILE A 192 10.81 -14.21 18.41
C ILE A 192 9.91 -15.43 18.18
N LYS A 193 8.63 -15.21 17.85
CA LYS A 193 7.68 -16.30 17.59
C LYS A 193 8.16 -17.21 16.44
N GLY A 194 8.76 -16.65 15.39
CA GLY A 194 9.36 -17.42 14.30
C GLY A 194 10.54 -18.27 14.75
N LEU A 195 11.47 -17.70 15.52
CA LEU A 195 12.65 -18.41 16.05
C LEU A 195 12.27 -19.57 16.96
N LEU A 196 11.30 -19.35 17.85
CA LEU A 196 10.82 -20.37 18.77
C LEU A 196 10.22 -21.57 18.01
N ARG A 197 9.51 -21.34 16.89
CA ARG A 197 8.97 -22.41 16.04
C ARG A 197 10.05 -23.26 15.38
N LEU A 198 11.23 -22.69 15.15
CA LEU A 198 12.39 -23.38 14.60
C LEU A 198 13.35 -23.91 15.68
N ASN A 199 12.99 -23.83 16.96
CA ASN A 199 13.85 -24.17 18.11
C ASN A 199 15.18 -23.38 18.15
N LYS A 200 15.23 -22.18 17.58
CA LYS A 200 16.40 -21.29 17.61
C LYS A 200 16.37 -20.42 18.88
N TRP A 201 16.52 -21.06 20.05
CA TRP A 201 16.31 -20.43 21.36
C TRP A 201 17.34 -19.35 21.69
N ASP A 202 18.61 -19.57 21.36
CA ASP A 202 19.69 -18.61 21.67
C ASP A 202 19.50 -17.28 20.92
N GLU A 203 19.09 -17.34 19.65
CA GLU A 203 18.80 -16.18 18.82
C GLU A 203 17.59 -15.40 19.34
N ALA A 204 16.56 -16.11 19.84
CA ALA A 204 15.39 -15.50 20.45
C ALA A 204 15.74 -14.78 21.76
N LEU A 205 16.59 -15.37 22.60
CA LEU A 205 17.10 -14.76 23.83
C LEU A 205 17.96 -13.52 23.54
N HIS A 206 18.83 -13.60 22.54
CA HIS A 206 19.63 -12.46 22.11
C HIS A 206 18.76 -11.29 21.63
N LEU A 207 17.68 -11.58 20.88
CA LEU A 207 16.74 -10.55 20.45
C LEU A 207 15.99 -9.93 21.64
N LEU A 208 15.60 -10.72 22.64
CA LEU A 208 14.98 -10.23 23.87
C LEU A 208 15.91 -9.32 24.68
N ASP A 209 17.18 -9.70 24.84
CA ASP A 209 18.16 -8.89 25.56
C ASP A 209 18.37 -7.53 24.86
N GLY A 210 18.46 -7.53 23.53
CA GLY A 210 18.54 -6.30 22.74
C GLY A 210 17.34 -5.36 22.95
N ILE A 211 16.12 -5.89 23.08
CA ILE A 211 14.92 -5.10 23.38
C ILE A 211 15.02 -4.49 24.78
N CYS A 212 15.43 -5.28 25.78
CA CYS A 212 15.58 -4.81 27.16
C CYS A 212 16.60 -3.67 27.26
N GLN A 213 17.75 -3.79 26.58
CA GLN A 213 18.76 -2.75 26.55
C GLN A 213 18.24 -1.46 25.89
N MET A 214 17.47 -1.56 24.81
CA MET A 214 16.81 -0.41 24.20
C MET A 214 15.83 0.24 25.18
N VAL A 215 14.91 -0.50 25.79
CA VAL A 215 13.92 0.07 26.73
C VAL A 215 14.61 0.77 27.92
N CYS A 216 15.65 0.15 28.49
CA CYS A 216 16.43 0.74 29.57
C CYS A 216 17.13 2.04 29.15
N PHE A 217 17.69 2.09 27.94
CA PHE A 217 18.34 3.29 27.40
C PHE A 217 17.36 4.45 27.22
N TRP A 218 16.15 4.17 26.70
CA TRP A 218 15.12 5.20 26.52
C TRP A 218 14.55 5.70 27.86
N ALA A 219 14.35 4.81 28.84
CA ALA A 219 13.93 5.18 30.18
C ALA A 219 14.95 6.13 30.85
N PHE A 220 16.24 5.85 30.69
CA PHE A 220 17.32 6.69 31.22
C PHE A 220 17.37 8.09 30.60
N LEU A 221 17.07 8.22 29.30
CA LEU A 221 16.99 9.52 28.62
C LEU A 221 15.77 10.35 29.06
N THR A 222 14.62 9.70 29.25
CA THR A 222 13.39 10.40 29.68
C THR A 222 13.43 10.87 31.15
N LEU A 223 14.20 10.20 32.01
CA LEU A 223 14.35 10.54 33.42
C LEU A 223 15.43 11.61 33.69
N ASN A 224 16.23 11.97 32.68
CA ASN A 224 17.34 12.93 32.80
C ASN A 224 17.12 14.22 32.00
N VAL A 225 15.87 14.58 31.66
CA VAL A 225 15.56 15.91 31.12
C VAL A 225 15.36 16.88 32.30
N PRO A 226 16.21 17.92 32.47
CA PRO A 226 16.07 18.94 33.52
C PRO A 226 14.90 19.90 33.28
#